data_AF-A0A956QU94-F1
#
_entry.id   AF-A0A956QU94-F1
#
_cell.length_a   1.000
_cell.length_b   1.000
_cell.length_c   1.000
_cell.angle_alpha   90.00
_cell.angle_beta   90.00
_cell.angle_gamma   90.00
#
_symmetry.space_group_name_H-M   'P 1'
#
loop_
_entity.id
_entity.type
_entity.pdbx_description
1 polymer ?
#
loop_
_entity_poly.entity_id
_entity_poly.type
_entity_poly.pdbx_seq_one_letter_code
_entity_poly.pdbx_strand_id
1 'polypeptide(L)'
;MARKTSRKPFSGKFRKLKNSPPVKRPNLEKRSREYITVAELKLLVAAAKQTGRHSARDSLLILMMFRHALRVGELVDLKWDQLDLDNAKFHVNRLKNGDDSVHHLEGEEIRALRKLRREYPDSAFVFVSERKGPLSHN
;
A
#
# COMPACT_ATOMS: atom_id res chain seq x y z
N MET A 1 54.78 -26.08 -16.63
CA MET A 1 54.25 -24.88 -17.32
C MET A 1 52.74 -24.97 -17.40
N ALA A 2 51.99 -24.05 -16.80
CA ALA A 2 50.54 -23.93 -17.00
C ALA A 2 50.17 -22.44 -17.09
N ARG A 3 49.78 -21.97 -18.28
CA ARG A 3 49.38 -20.58 -18.51
C ARG A 3 47.95 -20.37 -17.99
N LYS A 4 47.79 -19.61 -16.90
CA LYS A 4 46.49 -19.06 -16.48
C LYS A 4 46.00 -18.07 -17.54
N THR A 5 44.96 -18.42 -18.28
CA THR A 5 44.26 -17.50 -19.17
C THR A 5 43.38 -16.57 -18.33
N SER A 6 43.83 -15.33 -18.16
CA SER A 6 43.05 -14.22 -17.59
C SER A 6 41.87 -13.93 -18.51
N ARG A 7 40.69 -14.50 -18.22
CA ARG A 7 39.44 -14.07 -18.84
C ARG A 7 39.12 -12.66 -18.33
N LYS A 8 39.12 -11.66 -19.21
CA LYS A 8 38.66 -10.31 -18.87
C LYS A 8 37.20 -10.40 -18.42
N PRO A 9 36.79 -9.72 -17.32
CA PRO A 9 35.40 -9.69 -16.93
C PRO A 9 34.57 -9.01 -18.03
N PHE A 10 33.37 -9.54 -18.28
CA PHE A 10 32.40 -8.97 -19.19
C PHE A 10 32.02 -7.57 -18.70
N SER A 11 32.64 -6.55 -19.28
CA SER A 11 32.30 -5.15 -19.04
C SER A 11 31.14 -4.77 -19.97
N GLY A 12 29.91 -5.04 -19.53
CA GLY A 12 28.70 -4.53 -20.16
C GLY A 12 28.58 -3.01 -20.00
N LYS A 13 29.37 -2.24 -20.75
CA LYS A 13 29.07 -0.81 -20.92
C LYS A 13 27.81 -0.73 -21.77
N PHE A 14 26.65 -0.62 -21.13
CA PHE A 14 25.38 -0.32 -21.79
C PHE A 14 25.53 1.00 -22.53
N ARG A 15 25.74 0.93 -23.85
CA ARG A 15 25.76 2.10 -24.72
C ARG A 15 24.35 2.69 -24.70
N LYS A 16 24.17 3.91 -24.19
CA LYS A 16 22.85 4.59 -24.18
C LYS A 16 22.27 4.53 -25.60
N LEU A 17 21.15 3.83 -25.77
CA LEU A 17 20.42 3.78 -27.03
C LEU A 17 19.97 5.21 -27.37
N LYS A 18 20.15 5.63 -28.63
CA LYS A 18 19.80 6.98 -29.11
C LYS A 18 18.35 7.38 -28.80
N ASN A 19 17.46 6.41 -28.60
CA ASN A 19 16.03 6.59 -28.30
C ASN A 19 15.62 5.96 -26.96
N SER A 20 16.46 6.05 -25.93
CA SER A 20 16.09 5.55 -24.60
C SER A 20 15.00 6.43 -23.97
N PRO A 21 14.04 5.86 -23.24
CA PRO A 21 13.08 6.66 -22.48
C PRO A 21 13.81 7.62 -21.52
N PRO A 22 13.23 8.80 -21.23
CA PRO A 22 13.86 9.79 -20.38
C PRO A 22 14.23 9.19 -19.02
N VAL A 23 15.45 9.48 -18.56
CA VAL A 23 15.94 9.00 -17.26
C VAL A 23 15.06 9.58 -16.17
N LYS A 24 14.56 8.73 -15.27
CA LYS A 24 13.80 9.16 -14.11
C LYS A 24 14.68 10.08 -13.25
N ARG A 25 14.37 11.38 -13.23
CA ARG A 25 15.02 12.30 -12.28
C ARG A 25 14.74 11.85 -10.85
N PRO A 26 15.73 11.93 -9.94
CA PRO A 26 15.54 11.71 -8.51
C PRO A 26 14.36 12.50 -7.97
N ASN A 27 13.64 11.92 -7.00
CA ASN A 27 12.46 12.55 -6.41
C ASN A 27 12.82 13.89 -5.74
N LEU A 28 13.97 13.94 -5.07
CA LEU A 28 14.49 15.13 -4.38
C LEU A 28 14.74 16.33 -5.31
N GLU A 29 15.04 16.10 -6.59
CA GLU A 29 15.20 17.18 -7.57
C GLU A 29 13.87 17.77 -8.03
N LYS A 30 12.77 17.02 -7.88
CA LYS A 30 11.43 17.40 -8.34
C LYS A 30 10.57 17.98 -7.23
N ARG A 31 10.85 17.64 -5.97
CA ARG A 31 10.00 17.97 -4.83
C ARG A 31 10.86 18.37 -3.64
N SER A 32 10.43 19.43 -2.96
CA SER A 32 11.05 19.88 -1.71
C SER A 32 10.76 18.94 -0.52
N ARG A 33 9.73 18.09 -0.62
CA ARG A 33 9.28 17.18 0.45
C ARG A 33 8.83 15.83 -0.13
N GLU A 34 9.13 14.74 0.59
CA GLU A 34 8.81 13.35 0.18
C GLU A 34 7.71 12.66 1.02
N TYR A 35 7.16 13.33 2.03
CA TYR A 35 6.08 12.81 2.86
C TYR A 35 4.80 13.64 2.74
N ILE A 36 3.67 12.99 3.03
CA ILE A 36 2.35 13.61 3.07
C ILE A 36 2.07 14.14 4.48
N THR A 37 1.51 15.34 4.58
CA THR A 37 1.06 15.92 5.85
C THR A 37 -0.35 15.44 6.19
N VAL A 38 -0.74 15.57 7.46
CA VAL A 38 -2.09 15.24 7.91
C VAL A 38 -3.14 16.11 7.21
N ALA A 39 -2.85 17.38 6.92
CA ALA A 39 -3.76 18.27 6.20
C ALA A 39 -3.97 17.80 4.76
N GLU A 40 -2.90 17.43 4.05
CA GLU A 40 -2.97 16.89 2.69
C GLU A 40 -3.68 15.53 2.65
N LEU A 41 -3.43 14.68 3.65
CA LEU A 41 -4.15 13.42 3.82
C LEU A 41 -5.66 13.66 3.94
N LYS A 42 -6.08 14.62 4.76
CA LYS A 42 -7.50 14.97 4.91
C LYS A 42 -8.12 15.39 3.58
N LEU A 43 -7.41 16.20 2.78
CA LEU A 43 -7.84 16.58 1.44
C LEU A 43 -7.95 15.36 0.50
N LEU A 44 -6.95 14.47 0.55
CA LEU A 44 -6.92 13.25 -0.27
C LEU A 44 -8.09 12.30 0.08
N VAL A 45 -8.33 12.08 1.37
CA VAL A 45 -9.46 11.29 1.88
C VAL A 45 -10.79 11.94 1.49
N ALA A 46 -10.92 13.26 1.61
CA ALA A 46 -12.12 13.98 1.21
C ALA A 46 -12.42 13.86 -0.29
N ALA A 47 -11.39 13.94 -1.14
CA ALA A 47 -11.52 13.72 -2.58
C ALA A 47 -11.93 12.28 -2.91
N ALA A 48 -11.33 11.28 -2.24
CA ALA A 48 -11.69 9.88 -2.42
C ALA A 48 -13.14 9.59 -2.01
N LYS A 49 -13.66 10.25 -0.96
CA LYS A 49 -15.07 10.15 -0.54
C LYS A 49 -16.06 10.65 -1.62
N GLN A 50 -15.63 11.52 -2.52
CA GLN A 50 -16.46 12.12 -3.57
C GLN A 50 -16.30 11.46 -4.94
N THR A 51 -15.39 10.48 -5.06
CA THR A 51 -14.98 9.93 -6.36
C THR A 51 -15.31 8.44 -6.46
N GLY A 52 -15.89 8.03 -7.60
CA GLY A 52 -16.05 6.62 -7.97
C GLY A 52 -17.20 5.88 -7.25
N ARG A 53 -17.35 4.61 -7.60
CA ARG A 53 -18.42 3.72 -7.07
C ARG A 53 -18.14 3.21 -5.66
N HIS A 54 -16.86 3.07 -5.31
CA HIS A 54 -16.39 2.49 -4.04
C HIS A 54 -15.75 3.54 -3.13
N SER A 55 -16.32 4.75 -3.09
CA SER A 55 -15.73 5.88 -2.38
C SER A 55 -15.50 5.64 -0.89
N ALA A 56 -16.39 4.89 -0.23
CA ALA A 56 -16.24 4.49 1.18
C ALA A 56 -15.05 3.53 1.38
N ARG A 57 -14.89 2.54 0.49
CA ARG A 57 -13.75 1.61 0.49
C ARG A 57 -12.44 2.35 0.24
N ASP A 58 -12.41 3.18 -0.80
CA ASP A 58 -11.18 3.81 -1.28
C ASP A 58 -10.68 4.91 -0.33
N SER A 59 -11.59 5.67 0.28
CA SER A 59 -11.22 6.60 1.35
C SER A 59 -10.69 5.91 2.60
N LEU A 60 -11.23 4.74 2.96
CA LEU A 60 -10.75 3.95 4.09
C LEU A 60 -9.40 3.28 3.81
N LEU A 61 -9.16 2.82 2.57
CA LEU A 61 -7.85 2.30 2.15
C LEU A 61 -6.75 3.33 2.42
N ILE A 62 -6.96 4.57 1.99
CA ILE A 62 -6.00 5.67 2.16
C ILE A 62 -5.74 5.94 3.65
N LEU A 63 -6.80 5.95 4.47
CA LEU A 63 -6.70 6.22 5.90
C LEU A 63 -5.91 5.12 6.64
N MET A 64 -6.26 3.85 6.40
CA MET A 64 -5.61 2.69 7.02
C MET A 64 -4.14 2.59 6.62
N MET A 65 -3.82 2.82 5.34
CA MET A 65 -2.43 2.83 4.87
C MET A 65 -1.59 3.88 5.58
N PHE A 66 -2.12 5.10 5.72
CA PHE A 66 -1.39 6.19 6.35
C PHE A 66 -1.16 5.95 7.84
N ARG A 67 -2.19 5.53 8.58
CA ARG A 67 -2.12 5.38 10.04
C ARG A 67 -1.33 4.16 10.49
N HIS A 68 -1.41 3.06 9.74
CA HIS A 68 -0.79 1.80 10.13
C HIS A 68 0.45 1.45 9.31
N ALA A 69 0.86 2.32 8.38
CA ALA A 69 2.00 2.12 7.50
C ALA A 69 1.95 0.77 6.78
N LEU A 70 0.77 0.39 6.27
CA LEU A 70 0.56 -0.89 5.60
C LEU A 70 1.21 -0.87 4.23
N ARG A 71 1.88 -1.96 3.87
CA ARG A 71 2.27 -2.22 2.48
C ARG A 71 1.03 -2.54 1.67
N VAL A 72 1.10 -2.29 0.36
CA VAL A 72 -0.03 -2.58 -0.55
C VAL A 72 -0.47 -4.04 -0.45
N GLY A 73 0.47 -5.00 -0.38
CA GLY A 73 0.14 -6.41 -0.20
C GLY A 73 -0.59 -6.71 1.12
N GLU A 74 -0.09 -6.15 2.23
CA GLU A 74 -0.70 -6.31 3.57
C GLU A 74 -2.14 -5.76 3.59
N LEU A 75 -2.37 -4.62 2.92
CA LEU A 75 -3.66 -3.98 2.84
C LEU A 75 -4.66 -4.77 1.98
N VAL A 76 -4.19 -5.29 0.86
CA VAL A 76 -5.02 -6.05 -0.09
C VAL A 76 -5.44 -7.41 0.49
N ASP A 77 -4.56 -8.03 1.27
CA ASP A 77 -4.81 -9.32 1.93
C ASP A 77 -5.44 -9.18 3.33
N LEU A 78 -5.80 -7.95 3.75
CA LEU A 78 -6.36 -7.66 5.08
C LEU A 78 -7.70 -8.38 5.29
N LYS A 79 -7.79 -9.13 6.39
CA LYS A 79 -8.97 -9.92 6.76
C LYS A 79 -9.66 -9.39 8.02
N TRP A 80 -10.94 -9.73 8.19
CA TRP A 80 -11.72 -9.28 9.34
C TRP A 80 -11.27 -9.89 10.67
N ASP A 81 -10.65 -11.07 10.66
CA ASP A 81 -10.11 -11.76 11.84
C ASP A 81 -8.95 -10.99 12.51
N GLN A 82 -8.23 -10.18 11.74
CA GLN A 82 -7.17 -9.30 12.21
C GLN A 82 -7.70 -8.05 12.95
N LEU A 83 -8.99 -7.74 12.82
CA LEU A 83 -9.59 -6.51 13.33
C LEU A 83 -10.54 -6.80 14.50
N ASP A 84 -10.12 -6.43 15.70
CA ASP A 84 -10.99 -6.41 16.88
C ASP A 84 -11.60 -5.00 17.02
N LEU A 85 -12.76 -4.82 16.38
CA LEU A 85 -13.49 -3.55 16.33
C LEU A 85 -14.18 -3.18 17.65
N ASP A 86 -14.26 -4.10 18.61
CA ASP A 86 -14.87 -3.86 19.91
C ASP A 86 -13.82 -3.39 20.93
N ASN A 87 -12.60 -3.95 20.86
CA ASN A 87 -11.47 -3.51 21.68
C ASN A 87 -10.57 -2.48 20.97
N ALA A 88 -10.94 -2.03 19.77
CA ALA A 88 -10.18 -1.07 18.96
C ALA A 88 -8.73 -1.53 18.67
N LYS A 89 -8.52 -2.82 18.44
CA LYS A 89 -7.21 -3.41 18.14
C LYS A 89 -7.14 -3.90 16.70
N PHE A 90 -5.97 -3.74 16.10
CA PHE A 90 -5.66 -4.24 14.78
C PHE A 90 -4.36 -5.04 14.85
N HIS A 91 -4.45 -6.33 14.58
CA HIS A 91 -3.32 -7.25 14.47
C HIS A 91 -2.76 -7.17 13.06
N VAL A 92 -1.60 -6.52 12.91
CA VAL A 92 -0.93 -6.36 11.62
C VAL A 92 0.04 -7.51 11.42
N ASN A 93 -0.27 -8.38 10.46
CA ASN A 93 0.66 -9.41 10.01
C ASN A 93 1.54 -8.82 8.92
N ARG A 94 2.82 -8.60 9.22
CA ARG A 94 3.74 -7.93 8.31
C ARG A 94 4.28 -8.90 7.28
N LEU A 95 4.34 -8.47 6.02
CA LEU A 95 4.93 -9.28 4.96
C LEU A 95 6.46 -9.22 5.01
N LYS A 96 7.09 -10.27 4.46
CA LYS A 96 8.55 -10.44 4.37
C LYS A 96 9.17 -10.55 5.78
N ASN A 97 10.27 -9.82 6.02
CA ASN A 97 10.99 -9.81 7.28
C ASN A 97 10.48 -8.67 8.18
N GLY A 98 9.17 -8.41 8.18
CA GLY A 98 8.57 -7.44 9.09
C GLY A 98 8.10 -8.13 10.35
N ASP A 99 8.22 -7.45 11.49
CA ASP A 99 7.71 -7.96 12.76
C ASP A 99 6.23 -7.65 12.91
N ASP A 100 5.44 -8.65 13.26
CA ASP A 100 4.01 -8.49 13.51
C ASP A 100 3.78 -7.54 14.69
N SER A 101 2.74 -6.71 14.58
CA SER A 101 2.49 -5.65 15.56
C SER A 101 1.00 -5.44 15.81
N VAL A 102 0.66 -5.03 17.03
CA VAL A 102 -0.71 -4.64 17.39
C VAL A 102 -0.83 -3.12 17.36
N HIS A 103 -1.73 -2.63 16.52
CA HIS A 103 -2.04 -1.22 16.35
C HIS A 103 -3.40 -0.90 16.99
N HIS A 104 -3.60 0.36 17.35
CA HIS A 104 -4.89 0.84 17.85
C HIS A 104 -5.69 1.46 16.71
N LEU A 105 -6.98 1.17 16.66
CA LEU A 105 -7.92 1.76 15.70
C LEU A 105 -8.57 3.00 16.30
N GLU A 106 -8.65 4.09 15.53
CA GLU A 106 -9.38 5.27 15.97
C GLU A 106 -10.88 5.14 15.68
N GLY A 107 -11.70 5.94 16.37
CA GLY A 107 -13.15 5.89 16.21
C GLY A 107 -13.64 6.16 14.79
N GLU A 108 -12.93 6.99 14.00
CA GLU A 108 -13.28 7.19 12.58
C GLU A 108 -13.08 5.90 11.77
N GLU A 109 -11.99 5.18 12.00
CA GLU A 109 -11.69 3.91 11.33
C GLU A 109 -12.72 2.85 11.71
N ILE A 110 -13.03 2.71 13.00
CA ILE A 110 -14.01 1.72 13.47
C ILE A 110 -15.37 1.98 12.82
N ARG A 111 -15.83 3.24 12.76
CA ARG A 111 -17.11 3.57 12.12
C ARG A 111 -17.10 3.25 10.63
N ALA A 112 -16.01 3.57 9.92
CA ALA A 112 -15.85 3.28 8.51
C ALA A 112 -15.78 1.76 8.24
N LEU A 113 -15.02 1.02 9.04
CA LEU A 113 -14.90 -0.44 8.98
C LEU A 113 -16.24 -1.13 9.24
N ARG A 114 -16.99 -0.72 10.28
CA ARG A 114 -18.34 -1.24 10.55
C ARG A 114 -19.33 -0.93 9.42
N LYS A 115 -19.18 0.22 8.75
CA LYS A 115 -19.98 0.52 7.55
C LYS A 115 -19.61 -0.42 6.40
N LEU A 116 -18.32 -0.56 6.11
CA LEU A 116 -17.83 -1.41 5.01
C LEU A 116 -18.20 -2.89 5.22
N ARG A 117 -18.12 -3.40 6.45
CA ARG A 117 -18.50 -4.78 6.78
C ARG A 117 -19.97 -5.08 6.47
N ARG A 118 -20.86 -4.08 6.60
CA ARG A 118 -22.29 -4.23 6.26
C ARG A 118 -22.54 -4.26 4.76
N GLU A 119 -21.68 -3.61 3.96
CA GLU A 119 -21.79 -3.63 2.49
C GLU A 119 -21.35 -4.98 1.91
N TYR A 120 -20.42 -5.68 2.58
CA TYR A 120 -19.85 -6.95 2.14
C TYR A 120 -19.85 -8.01 3.25
N PRO A 121 -21.02 -8.49 3.70
CA PRO A 121 -21.14 -9.34 4.88
C PRO A 121 -20.50 -10.73 4.71
N ASP A 122 -20.50 -11.27 3.48
CA ASP A 122 -20.02 -12.63 3.19
C ASP A 122 -18.51 -12.70 2.90
N SER A 123 -17.82 -11.56 2.85
CA SER A 123 -16.40 -11.51 2.52
C SER A 123 -15.53 -11.74 3.76
N ALA A 124 -14.54 -12.62 3.65
CA ALA A 124 -13.47 -12.74 4.65
C ALA A 124 -12.48 -11.54 4.62
N PHE A 125 -12.35 -10.89 3.45
CA PHE A 125 -11.48 -9.75 3.25
C PHE A 125 -12.19 -8.44 3.59
N VAL A 126 -11.44 -7.51 4.18
CA VAL A 126 -11.92 -6.16 4.52
C VAL A 126 -12.17 -5.34 3.26
N PHE A 127 -11.24 -5.40 2.32
CA PHE A 127 -11.32 -4.65 1.07
C PHE A 127 -11.53 -5.59 -0.11
N VAL A 128 -12.70 -5.46 -0.75
CA VAL A 128 -13.09 -6.28 -1.89
C VAL A 128 -13.09 -5.50 -3.19
N SER A 129 -12.81 -6.21 -4.28
CA SER A 129 -12.95 -5.71 -5.65
C SER A 129 -14.42 -5.67 -6.09
N GLU A 130 -14.69 -5.03 -7.24
CA GLU A 130 -16.02 -5.02 -7.88
C GLU A 130 -16.59 -6.44 -8.08
N ARG A 131 -15.71 -7.41 -8.33
CA ARG A 131 -16.08 -8.80 -8.59
C ARG A 131 -16.26 -9.62 -7.30
N LYS A 132 -16.32 -8.97 -6.14
CA LYS A 132 -16.45 -9.58 -4.80
C LYS A 132 -15.30 -10.52 -4.39
N GLY A 133 -14.21 -10.55 -5.16
CA GLY A 133 -12.95 -11.15 -4.76
C GLY A 133 -12.03 -10.16 -4.03
N PRO A 134 -10.87 -10.58 -3.51
CA PRO A 134 -9.89 -9.66 -2.95
C PRO A 134 -9.45 -8.62 -3.98
N LEU A 135 -8.97 -7.48 -3.51
CA LEU A 135 -8.24 -6.55 -4.38
C LEU A 135 -6.98 -7.23 -4.92
N SER A 136 -6.40 -6.69 -5.98
CA SER A 136 -5.16 -7.22 -6.55
C SER A 136 -4.12 -6.11 -6.61
N HIS A 137 -2.87 -6.45 -6.28
CA HIS A 137 -1.71 -5.60 -6.53
C HIS A 137 -0.76 -6.33 -7.50
N ASN A 138 -0.03 -5.56 -8.29
CA ASN A 138 0.84 -6.05 -9.37
C ASN A 138 2.32 -5.95 -8.96
#